data_AF-A0A535D6Q6-F1
#
_entry.id   AF-A0A535D6Q6-F1
#
_cell.length_a   1.000
_cell.length_b   1.000
_cell.length_c   1.000
_cell.angle_alpha   90.00
_cell.angle_beta   90.00
_cell.angle_gamma   90.00
#
_symmetry.space_group_name_H-M   'P 1'
#
loop_
_entity.id
_entity.type
_entity.pdbx_description
1 polymer ?
#
loop_
_entity_poly.entity_id
_entity_poly.type
_entity_poly.pdbx_seq_one_letter_code
_entity_poly.pdbx_strand_id
1 'polypeptide(L)' 'MWAPFRDPLGRPTIAFDAPGVGESSIPLMPPTIAGVARLVLGVLDHLGVAAVDVLGVSWGGALAQEVAYRGGD' A
#
# COMPACT_ATOMS: atom_id res chain seq x y z
N MET A 1 -3.35 -0.34 -13.27
CA MET A 1 -2.08 0.43 -13.42
C MET A 1 -0.85 -0.47 -13.41
N TRP A 2 -0.66 -1.31 -12.39
CA TRP A 2 0.63 -1.99 -12.16
C TRP A 2 0.92 -3.21 -13.05
N ALA A 3 -0.05 -3.76 -13.76
CA ALA A 3 0.11 -5.02 -14.51
C ALA A 3 1.40 -5.09 -15.37
N PRO A 4 1.75 -4.07 -16.19
CA PRO A 4 2.98 -4.12 -17.00
C PRO A 4 4.29 -4.16 -16.19
N PHE A 5 4.26 -3.74 -14.92
CA PHE A 5 5.42 -3.70 -14.05
C PHE A 5 5.53 -4.93 -13.14
N ARG A 6 4.47 -5.73 -13.02
CA ARG A 6 4.45 -6.88 -12.09
C ARG A 6 5.19 -8.09 -12.65
N ASP A 7 4.94 -8.40 -13.92
CA ASP A 7 5.53 -9.60 -14.56
C ASP A 7 7.07 -9.57 -14.56
N PRO A 8 7.75 -8.44 -14.87
CA PRO A 8 9.21 -8.38 -14.84
C PRO A 8 9.82 -8.48 -13.44
N LEU A 9 9.07 -8.24 -12.36
CA LEU A 9 9.60 -8.33 -10.99
C LEU A 9 9.89 -9.78 -10.58
N GLY A 10 9.29 -10.77 -11.26
CA GLY A 10 9.52 -12.20 -10.97
C GLY A 10 9.18 -12.60 -9.53
N ARG A 11 8.30 -11.85 -8.85
CA ARG A 11 7.99 -12.00 -7.43
C ARG A 11 6.49 -11.86 -7.16
N PRO A 12 5.97 -12.49 -6.09
CA PRO A 12 4.63 -12.21 -5.61
C PRO A 12 4.46 -10.72 -5.33
N THR A 13 3.33 -10.17 -5.74
CA THR A 13 3.03 -8.74 -5.63
C THR A 13 1.65 -8.54 -5.04
N ILE A 14 1.56 -7.59 -4.13
CA ILE A 14 0.30 -7.10 -3.57
C ILE A 14 0.08 -5.70 -4.14
N ALA A 15 -1.03 -5.52 -4.84
CA ALA A 15 -1.49 -4.20 -5.27
C ALA A 15 -2.87 -3.99 -4.66
N PHE A 16 -3.10 -2.81 -4.10
CA PHE A 16 -4.36 -2.45 -3.49
C PHE A 16 -4.83 -1.11 -4.05
N ASP A 17 -6.14 -0.92 -4.06
CA ASP A 17 -6.74 0.37 -4.36
C ASP A 17 -6.80 1.21 -3.09
N ALA A 18 -6.35 2.46 -3.14
CA ALA A 18 -6.47 3.36 -2.01
C ALA A 18 -7.95 3.74 -1.75
N PRO A 19 -8.33 4.15 -0.53
CA PRO A 19 -9.69 4.62 -0.24
C PRO A 19 -10.18 5.66 -1.25
N GLY A 20 -11.34 5.42 -1.87
CA GLY A 20 -11.92 6.28 -2.91
C GLY A 20 -11.34 6.09 -4.32
N VAL A 21 -10.53 5.05 -4.56
CA VAL A 21 -9.97 4.69 -5.86
C VAL A 21 -10.41 3.26 -6.23
N GLY A 22 -10.59 3.00 -7.53
CA GLY A 22 -10.84 1.65 -8.05
C GLY A 22 -12.06 1.00 -7.40
N GLU A 23 -11.87 -0.18 -6.80
CA GLU A 23 -12.92 -0.95 -6.12
C GLU A 23 -13.02 -0.65 -4.62
N SER A 24 -12.16 0.21 -4.08
CA SER A 24 -12.20 0.58 -2.66
C SER A 24 -13.29 1.61 -2.35
N SER A 25 -13.96 1.44 -1.21
CA SER A 25 -15.03 2.33 -0.76
C SER A 25 -14.56 3.78 -0.62
N ILE A 26 -15.48 4.72 -0.89
CA ILE A 26 -15.25 6.15 -0.69
C ILE A 26 -15.27 6.45 0.82
N PRO A 27 -14.18 6.99 1.39
CA PRO A 27 -14.15 7.31 2.82
C PRO A 27 -14.99 8.55 3.13
N LEU A 28 -15.60 8.61 4.33
CA LEU A 28 -16.37 9.78 4.77
C LEU A 28 -15.52 11.05 4.91
N MET A 29 -14.24 10.88 5.29
CA MET A 29 -13.30 11.97 5.47
C MET A 29 -12.07 11.73 4.59
N PRO A 30 -11.41 12.79 4.09
CA PRO A 30 -10.18 12.63 3.30
C PRO A 30 -9.13 11.83 4.09
N PRO A 31 -8.56 10.77 3.50
CA PRO A 31 -7.58 9.95 4.20
C PRO A 31 -6.24 10.71 4.32
N THR A 32 -5.58 10.55 5.46
CA THR A 32 -4.20 11.01 5.65
C THR A 32 -3.21 9.94 5.21
N ILE A 33 -1.99 10.32 4.83
CA ILE A 33 -0.91 9.37 4.49
C ILE A 33 -0.69 8.37 5.64
N ALA A 34 -0.61 8.86 6.88
CA ALA A 34 -0.50 8.04 8.07
C ALA A 34 -1.70 7.08 8.28
N GLY A 35 -2.91 7.52 7.95
CA GLY A 35 -4.11 6.69 8.01
C GLY A 35 -4.07 5.54 7.00
N VAL A 36 -3.68 5.83 5.76
CA VAL A 36 -3.54 4.79 4.73
C VAL A 36 -2.36 3.87 5.03
N ALA A 37 -1.26 4.37 5.59
CA ALA A 37 -0.13 3.53 5.99
C ALA A 37 -0.55 2.48 7.04
N ARG A 38 -1.34 2.87 8.04
CA ARG A 38 -1.91 1.91 9.01
C ARG A 38 -2.83 0.88 8.35
N LEU A 39 -3.62 1.29 7.37
CA LEU A 39 -4.45 0.37 6.60
C LEU A 39 -3.58 -0.65 5.85
N VAL A 40 -2.50 -0.20 5.20
CA VAL A 40 -1.57 -1.10 4.50
C VAL A 40 -0.96 -2.12 5.46
N LEU A 41 -0.46 -1.69 6.62
CA LEU A 41 0.07 -2.60 7.63
C LEU A 41 -0.98 -3.63 8.09
N GLY A 42 -2.21 -3.20 8.35
CA GLY A 42 -3.30 -4.11 8.70
C GLY A 42 -3.67 -5.11 7.58
N VAL A 43 -3.52 -4.72 6.31
CA VAL A 43 -3.67 -5.64 5.17
C VAL A 43 -2.54 -6.68 5.16
N LEU A 44 -1.29 -6.26 5.41
CA LEU A 44 -0.17 -7.19 5.48
C LEU A 44 -0.33 -8.19 6.63
N ASP A 45 -0.77 -7.72 7.80
CA ASP A 45 -1.09 -8.55 8.97
C ASP A 45 -2.18 -9.57 8.62
N HIS A 46 -3.27 -9.12 7.99
CA HIS A 46 -4.38 -9.98 7.58
C HIS A 46 -3.95 -11.05 6.57
N LEU A 47 -3.01 -10.72 5.68
CA LEU A 47 -2.45 -11.64 4.70
C LEU A 47 -1.33 -12.53 5.27
N GLY A 48 -0.90 -12.30 6.52
CA GLY A 48 0.19 -13.04 7.16
C GLY A 48 1.57 -12.75 6.55
N VAL A 49 1.77 -11.55 6.01
CA VAL A 49 3.01 -11.16 5.33
C VAL A 49 3.91 -10.37 6.28
N ALA A 50 4.98 -11.01 6.75
CA ALA A 50 5.89 -10.43 7.74
C ALA A 50 6.85 -9.36 7.18
N ALA A 51 7.17 -9.41 5.89
CA ALA A 51 8.10 -8.47 5.26
C ALA A 51 7.74 -8.23 3.80
N VAL A 52 7.82 -6.97 3.37
CA VAL A 52 7.59 -6.55 1.98
C VAL A 52 8.56 -5.45 1.59
N ASP A 53 8.87 -5.40 0.29
CA ASP A 53 9.37 -4.17 -0.32
C ASP A 53 8.17 -3.32 -0.73
N VAL A 54 8.24 -2.02 -0.47
CA VAL A 54 7.15 -1.09 -0.77
C VAL A 54 7.53 -0.20 -1.94
N LEU A 55 6.68 -0.18 -2.98
CA LEU A 55 6.82 0.67 -4.16
C LEU A 55 5.66 1.64 -4.24
N GLY A 56 5.94 2.91 -4.52
CA GLY A 56 4.91 3.90 -4.77
C GLY A 56 5.41 5.08 -5.58
N VAL A 57 4.52 5.70 -6.36
CA VAL A 57 4.80 6.84 -7.24
C VAL A 57 3.99 8.05 -6.79
N SER A 58 4.60 9.24 -6.82
CA SER A 58 3.96 10.49 -6.40
C SER A 58 3.44 10.39 -4.95
N TRP A 59 2.13 10.59 -4.73
CA TRP A 59 1.48 10.37 -3.43
C TRP A 59 1.78 8.98 -2.84
N GLY A 60 1.84 7.96 -3.68
CA GLY A 60 2.21 6.61 -3.28
C GLY A 60 3.66 6.51 -2.77
N GLY A 61 4.56 7.37 -3.24
CA GLY A 61 5.95 7.41 -2.74
C GLY A 61 6.03 7.93 -1.31
N ALA A 62 5.25 8.97 -0.99
CA ALA A 62 5.12 9.46 0.38
C ALA A 62 4.48 8.40 1.30
N LEU A 63 3.47 7.68 0.79
CA LEU A 63 2.89 6.54 1.50
C LEU A 63 3.91 5.42 1.75
N ALA A 64 4.75 5.09 0.77
CA ALA A 64 5.78 4.07 0.92
C ALA A 64 6.78 4.40 2.04
N GLN A 65 7.20 5.66 2.13
CA GLN A 65 8.06 6.14 3.22
C GLN A 65 7.38 6.02 4.58
N GLU A 66 6.10 6.40 4.69
CA GLU A 66 5.35 6.31 5.94
C GLU A 66 5.12 4.84 6.38
N VAL A 67 4.88 3.93 5.44
CA VAL A 67 4.78 2.48 5.72
C VAL A 67 6.12 1.96 6.25
N ALA A 68 7.23 2.31 5.60
CA ALA A 68 8.56 1.90 6.04
C ALA A 68 8.92 2.48 7.43
N TYR A 69 8.56 3.73 7.69
CA TYR A 69 8.78 4.38 8.99
C TYR A 69 8.00 3.68 10.13
N ARG A 70 6.77 3.21 9.84
CA ARG A 70 5.89 2.60 10.86
C ARG A 70 6.06 1.10 11.02
N GLY A 71 6.44 0.39 9.95
CA GLY A 71 6.58 -1.06 9.96
C GLY A 71 7.99 -1.55 10.33
N GLY A 72 8.89 -0.65 10.71
CA GLY A 72 10.30 -0.95 10.97
C GLY A 72 10.63 -1.31 12.42
N ASP A 73 9.68 -1.83 13.20
CA ASP A 73 9.92 -2.36 14.55
C ASP A 73 10.60 -3.75 14.49
#